data_AF-A0A6N6T2E0-F1
#
_entry.id   AF-A0A6N6T2E0-F1
#
_cell.length_a   1.000
_cell.length_b   1.000
_cell.length_c   1.000
_cell.angle_alpha   90.00
_cell.angle_beta   90.00
_cell.angle_gamma   90.00
#
_symmetry.space_group_name_H-M   'P 1'
#
loop_
_entity.id
_entity.type
_entity.pdbx_description
1 polymer ?
#
loop_
_entity_poly.entity_id
_entity_poly.type
_entity_poly.pdbx_seq_one_letter_code
_entity_poly.pdbx_strand_id
1 'polypeptide(L)'
;MSFYSIYQQGFVRVAACTPKCEVGDPSYNLAETLALARDGARQGVALMVFPELGLSAYATGAANAGGSAASVRARRTAVRCDV
;
A
#
# COMPACT_ATOMS: atom_id res chain seq x y z
N MET A 1 2.79 -18.97 -22.35
CA MET A 1 3.08 -19.01 -20.90
C MET A 1 4.47 -18.43 -20.68
N SER A 2 4.62 -17.51 -19.71
CA SER A 2 5.89 -16.87 -19.37
C SER A 2 6.43 -17.45 -18.06
N PHE A 3 7.62 -18.06 -18.12
CA PHE A 3 8.26 -18.69 -16.96
C PHE A 3 8.52 -17.72 -15.82
N TYR A 4 8.79 -16.44 -16.10
CA TYR A 4 9.09 -15.44 -15.07
C TYR A 4 7.86 -14.75 -14.46
N SER A 5 6.66 -15.11 -14.91
CA SER A 5 5.42 -14.55 -14.36
C SER A 5 5.04 -15.27 -13.07
N ILE A 6 5.22 -14.60 -11.93
CA ILE A 6 4.78 -15.12 -10.62
C ILE A 6 3.28 -15.46 -10.60
N TYR A 7 2.47 -14.72 -11.35
CA TYR A 7 1.03 -14.91 -11.44
C TYR A 7 0.67 -16.20 -12.18
N GLN A 8 1.39 -16.52 -13.25
CA GLN A 8 1.19 -17.79 -13.97
C GLN A 8 1.70 -19.00 -13.17
N GLN A 9 2.52 -18.76 -12.15
CA GLN A 9 3.02 -19.78 -11.22
C GLN A 9 2.14 -19.92 -9.96
N GLY A 10 0.98 -19.26 -9.90
CA GLY A 10 0.07 -19.36 -8.75
C GLY A 10 0.48 -18.53 -7.53
N PHE A 11 1.32 -17.51 -7.69
CA PHE A 11 1.62 -16.57 -6.62
C PHE A 11 0.84 -15.26 -6.78
N VAL A 12 0.53 -14.62 -5.65
CA VAL A 12 -0.03 -13.27 -5.59
C VAL A 12 0.91 -12.31 -4.87
N ARG A 13 1.10 -11.11 -5.44
CA ARG A 13 1.85 -10.02 -4.80
C ARG A 13 0.89 -9.14 -4.01
N VAL A 14 1.14 -8.97 -2.72
CA VAL A 14 0.35 -8.11 -1.83
C VAL A 14 1.25 -7.07 -1.14
N ALA A 15 0.67 -5.93 -0.74
CA ALA A 15 1.40 -4.88 -0.03
C ALA A 15 0.62 -4.32 1.16
N ALA A 16 1.34 -4.05 2.25
CA ALA A 16 0.86 -3.24 3.36
C ALA A 16 1.46 -1.83 3.22
N CYS A 17 0.59 -0.82 3.24
CA CYS A 17 0.96 0.55 2.93
C CYS A 17 0.81 1.43 4.17
N THR A 18 1.73 2.36 4.36
CA THR A 18 1.67 3.38 5.41
C THR A 18 1.87 4.75 4.76
N PRO A 19 0.78 5.38 4.26
CA PRO A 19 0.84 6.75 3.75
C PRO A 19 1.17 7.73 4.88
N LYS A 20 1.62 8.92 4.52
CA LYS A 20 1.59 10.04 5.47
C LYS A 20 0.14 10.47 5.65
N CYS A 21 -0.17 10.90 6.87
CA CYS A 21 -1.49 11.40 7.20
C CYS A 21 -1.37 12.69 8.02
N GLU A 22 -2.24 13.64 7.73
CA GLU A 22 -2.47 14.86 8.50
C GLU A 22 -3.87 14.81 9.12
N VAL A 23 -3.93 15.21 10.40
CA VAL A 23 -5.18 15.21 11.16
C VAL A 23 -6.07 16.33 10.65
N GLY A 24 -7.28 15.99 10.23
CA GLY A 24 -8.26 16.96 9.74
C GLY A 24 -8.06 17.42 8.29
N ASP A 25 -7.09 16.86 7.55
CA ASP A 25 -6.95 17.09 6.10
C ASP A 25 -7.13 15.79 5.26
N PRO A 26 -8.37 15.43 4.92
CA PRO A 26 -8.64 14.29 4.05
C PRO A 26 -8.10 14.42 2.63
N SER A 27 -7.89 15.64 2.13
CA SER A 27 -7.39 15.86 0.77
C SER A 27 -5.91 15.51 0.68
N TYR A 28 -5.12 15.92 1.67
CA TYR A 28 -3.73 15.51 1.83
C TYR A 28 -3.62 13.98 1.96
N ASN A 29 -4.41 13.38 2.85
CA ASN A 29 -4.39 11.95 3.11
C ASN A 29 -4.77 11.11 1.88
N LEU A 30 -5.74 11.59 1.10
CA LEU A 30 -6.12 10.98 -0.17
C LEU A 30 -4.97 11.06 -1.19
N ALA A 31 -4.30 12.21 -1.30
CA ALA A 31 -3.19 12.38 -2.22
C ALA A 31 -2.03 11.40 -1.92
N GLU A 32 -1.67 11.24 -0.64
CA GLU A 32 -0.64 10.29 -0.20
C GLU A 32 -1.06 8.83 -0.44
N THR A 33 -2.33 8.51 -0.17
CA THR A 33 -2.89 7.17 -0.45
C THR A 33 -2.85 6.84 -1.94
N LEU A 34 -3.24 7.79 -2.80
CA LEU A 34 -3.20 7.64 -4.26
C LEU A 34 -1.78 7.50 -4.79
N ALA A 35 -0.81 8.23 -4.23
CA ALA A 35 0.59 8.12 -4.62
C ALA A 35 1.11 6.69 -4.38
N LEU A 36 0.85 6.10 -3.21
CA LEU A 36 1.21 4.72 -2.91
C LEU A 36 0.45 3.72 -3.78
N ALA A 37 -0.87 3.90 -3.97
CA ALA A 37 -1.67 3.00 -4.80
C ALA A 37 -1.16 2.93 -6.25
N ARG A 38 -0.80 4.08 -6.83
CA ARG A 38 -0.18 4.15 -8.16
C ARG A 38 1.17 3.46 -8.21
N ASP A 39 1.96 3.57 -7.14
CA ASP A 39 3.26 2.90 -7.04
C ASP A 39 3.12 1.38 -6.96
N GLY A 40 2.22 0.88 -6.12
CA GLY A 40 1.93 -0.55 -6.06
C GLY A 40 1.37 -1.11 -7.37
N ALA A 41 0.55 -0.34 -8.10
CA ALA A 41 0.09 -0.71 -9.43
C ALA A 41 1.26 -0.86 -10.42
N ARG A 42 2.21 0.09 -10.45
CA ARG A 42 3.43 -0.02 -11.27
C ARG A 42 4.31 -1.21 -10.86
N GLN A 43 4.32 -1.52 -9.57
CA GLN A 43 5.01 -2.69 -9.04
C GLN A 43 4.23 -3.98 -9.26
N GLY A 44 3.08 -3.99 -9.94
CA GLY A 44 2.27 -5.20 -10.12
C GLY A 44 1.91 -5.85 -8.79
N VAL A 45 1.37 -5.07 -7.86
CA VAL A 45 0.75 -5.57 -6.63
C VAL A 45 -0.73 -5.82 -6.93
N ALA A 46 -1.23 -7.00 -6.55
CA ALA A 46 -2.63 -7.36 -6.77
C ALA A 46 -3.57 -6.86 -5.65
N LEU A 47 -3.08 -6.73 -4.42
CA LEU A 47 -3.84 -6.22 -3.28
C LEU A 47 -2.97 -5.31 -2.41
N MET A 48 -3.50 -4.12 -2.09
CA MET A 48 -2.88 -3.15 -1.21
C MET A 48 -3.81 -2.86 -0.04
N VAL A 49 -3.30 -2.98 1.18
CA VAL A 49 -4.04 -2.62 2.40
C VAL A 49 -3.46 -1.35 3.00
N PHE A 50 -4.33 -0.51 3.55
CA PHE A 50 -4.02 0.78 4.15
C PHE A 50 -4.51 0.83 5.61
N PRO A 51 -3.96 1.74 6.44
CA PRO A 51 -4.35 1.85 7.84
C PRO A 51 -5.83 2.25 8.00
N GLU A 52 -6.46 1.78 9.07
CA GLU A 52 -7.82 2.14 9.45
C GLU A 52 -7.96 3.67 9.60
N LEU A 53 -9.05 4.22 9.05
CA LEU A 53 -9.37 5.65 9.10
C LEU A 53 -8.26 6.59 8.55
N GLY A 54 -7.34 6.10 7.72
CA GLY A 54 -6.22 6.89 7.20
C GLY A 54 -6.62 8.15 6.41
N LEU A 55 -7.84 8.20 5.86
CA LEU A 55 -8.36 9.39 5.18
C LEU A 55 -8.82 10.48 6.16
N SER A 56 -9.48 10.12 7.25
CA SER A 56 -10.00 11.11 8.22
C SER A 56 -9.01 11.40 9.34
N ALA A 57 -8.09 10.47 9.64
CA ALA A 57 -7.14 10.54 10.74
C ALA A 57 -7.80 10.85 12.11
N TYR A 58 -9.05 10.42 12.31
CA TYR A 58 -9.92 10.90 13.40
C TYR A 58 -9.62 10.30 14.78
N ALA A 59 -9.20 9.04 14.89
CA ALA A 59 -9.15 8.35 16.19
C ALA A 59 -7.90 7.50 16.48
N THR A 60 -7.03 7.25 15.50
CA THR A 60 -6.00 6.20 15.64
C THR A 60 -4.75 6.49 14.81
N GLY A 61 -3.60 6.60 15.49
CA GLY A 61 -2.29 6.24 14.95
C GLY A 61 -1.88 6.82 13.59
N ALA A 62 -2.06 8.12 13.34
CA ALA A 62 -1.33 8.83 12.28
C ALA A 62 0.19 8.80 12.59
N ALA A 63 0.85 7.68 12.29
CA ALA A 63 2.21 7.38 12.75
C ALA A 63 3.31 8.26 12.11
N ASN A 64 2.96 9.28 11.32
CA ASN A 64 3.91 10.05 10.52
C ASN A 64 3.62 11.56 10.55
N ALA A 65 3.29 12.12 11.72
CA ALA A 65 3.35 13.57 11.94
C ALA A 65 4.82 14.03 12.08
N GLY A 66 5.60 13.94 11.01
CA GLY A 66 7.03 14.27 11.03
C GLY A 66 7.81 13.65 9.88
N GLY A 67 8.65 14.45 9.23
CA GLY A 67 9.25 14.12 7.93
C GLY A 67 10.12 12.86 7.89
N SER A 68 9.80 11.98 6.94
CA SER A 68 10.70 11.25 6.00
C SER A 68 9.80 10.43 5.05
N ALA A 69 10.34 9.93 3.93
CA ALA A 69 9.61 9.41 2.77
C ALA A 69 8.46 8.41 3.10
N ALA A 70 7.29 8.61 2.47
CA ALA A 70 6.23 7.60 2.44
C ALA A 70 6.80 6.35 1.77
N SER A 71 6.69 5.20 2.44
CA SER A 71 7.24 3.95 1.91
C SER A 71 6.10 2.96 1.64
N VAL A 72 6.00 2.51 0.40
CA VAL A 72 5.35 1.24 0.12
C VAL A 72 6.29 0.19 0.69
N ARG A 73 6.05 -0.26 1.93
CA ARG A 73 6.69 -1.47 2.43
C ARG A 73 5.91 -2.67 1.89
N ALA A 74 5.89 -2.79 0.57
CA ALA A 74 5.66 -4.05 -0.10
C ALA A 74 6.83 -4.94 0.30
N ARG A 75 6.69 -5.62 1.45
CA ARG A 75 7.47 -6.83 1.66
C ARG A 75 7.17 -7.66 0.41
N ARG A 76 8.22 -8.08 -0.32
CA ARG A 76 8.13 -8.92 -1.52
C ARG A 76 7.60 -10.32 -1.16
N THR A 77 6.52 -10.38 -0.40
CA THR A 77 5.88 -11.61 -0.01
C THR A 77 4.94 -11.96 -1.15
N ALA A 78 5.46 -12.70 -2.10
CA ALA A 78 4.63 -13.48 -3.00
C ALA A 78 4.02 -14.59 -2.14
N VAL A 79 2.73 -14.52 -1.88
CA VAL A 79 2.01 -15.60 -1.20
C VAL A 79 1.57 -16.60 -2.26
N ARG A 80 1.83 -17.89 -2.05
CA ARG A 80 1.33 -18.93 -2.94
C ARG A 80 -0.18 -19.04 -2.74
N CYS A 81 -0.95 -18.87 -3.81
CA CYS A 81 -2.37 -19.16 -3.83
C CYS A 81 -2.53 -20.65 -4.15
N ASP A 82 -2.86 -21.44 -3.14
CA ASP A 82 -3.44 -22.78 -3.36
C ASP A 82 -4.93 -22.57 -3.67
N VAL A 83 -5.25 -22.31 -4.95
CA VAL A 83 -6.62 -22.38 -5.49
C VAL A 83 -6.82 -23.72 -6.16
#